data_AF-A0A816P6N8-F1
#
_entry.id   AF-A0A816P6N8-F1
#
_cell.length_a   1.000
_cell.length_b   1.000
_cell.length_c   1.000
_cell.angle_alpha   90.00
_cell.angle_beta   90.00
_cell.angle_gamma   90.00
#
_symmetry.space_group_name_H-M   'P 1'
#
loop_
_entity.id
_entity.type
_entity.pdbx_description
1 polymer ?
#
loop_
_entity_poly.entity_id
_entity_poly.type
_entity_poly.pdbx_seq_one_letter_code
_entity_poly.pdbx_strand_id
1 'polypeptide(L)'
;MAWLEYSLLKTKTTHYNNFPTVQFDFVLASSIDDDGRHSMFHQGYEQLHTNAHLLFRSKNERLWRAQYVGMHSSDQGGPYRDSITSMCADICSTRLPLFILCPNGRTGSGLNGDRWIPNVFPPNQSIPATIKKQYRFIGQLMGMAIRRKHYLDLKFPNLLWKQLVDEPITMNDIEAIDIQSFAIIKEMEKNLEKYQFIDVGSDTNYLFSSVMSEFRFDIVSSSGHTYELIPGGKDIPITADNFKEYCMRYRDYRLTEFRRQIDYIRQGLCSVVPNDFMTLLTSSELEEAVCGKGQIDIELLKRNTKCNYSNSEAQCVQRFWKVLSEMFNEEQKKLFLKFVWGRNTLPSRDEYFTENFSINLLMRNQCEADRMLPRSHTCSFVLHLPSYSTVEIMYERLNYAITHCSSIDTDG
;
A
#
# COMPACT_ATOMS: atom_id res chain seq x y z
N MET A 1 -32.38 10.82 -35.87
CA MET A 1 -31.78 11.70 -36.91
C MET A 1 -32.19 13.12 -36.59
N ALA A 2 -31.20 13.99 -36.36
CA ALA A 2 -31.29 15.42 -36.00
C ALA A 2 -31.55 15.77 -34.51
N TRP A 3 -30.53 15.54 -33.68
CA TRP A 3 -30.17 16.44 -32.56
C TRP A 3 -28.65 16.61 -32.62
N LEU A 4 -28.21 17.48 -33.53
CA LEU A 4 -26.82 17.77 -33.80
C LEU A 4 -26.75 19.28 -34.03
N GLU A 5 -26.68 20.05 -32.94
CA GLU A 5 -26.16 21.41 -32.89
C GLU A 5 -26.34 21.91 -31.45
N TYR A 6 -25.29 21.86 -30.64
CA TYR A 6 -24.97 22.96 -29.73
C TYR A 6 -23.50 22.87 -29.28
N SER A 7 -22.75 23.88 -29.70
CA SER A 7 -21.51 24.39 -29.12
C SER A 7 -20.23 23.55 -29.21
N LEU A 8 -19.73 23.40 -30.44
CA LEU A 8 -18.28 23.37 -30.72
C LEU A 8 -17.67 24.76 -30.44
N LEU A 9 -17.42 25.08 -29.17
CA LEU A 9 -16.40 26.07 -28.85
C LEU A 9 -15.04 25.39 -29.03
N LYS A 10 -14.46 25.61 -30.21
CA LYS A 10 -13.06 25.32 -30.52
C LYS A 10 -12.17 26.04 -29.50
N THR A 11 -11.77 25.34 -28.44
CA THR A 11 -10.59 25.71 -27.67
C THR A 11 -9.41 25.63 -28.63
N LYS A 12 -8.88 26.81 -29.00
CA LYS A 12 -7.64 26.94 -29.76
C LYS A 12 -6.60 26.02 -29.13
N THR A 13 -6.16 25.04 -29.91
CA THR A 13 -5.11 24.09 -29.56
C THR A 13 -3.78 24.84 -29.61
N THR A 14 -3.47 25.57 -28.55
CA THR A 14 -2.10 25.99 -28.27
C THR A 14 -1.40 24.83 -27.57
N HIS A 15 -0.42 24.24 -28.26
CA HIS A 15 0.52 23.27 -27.70
C HIS A 15 1.29 23.89 -26.52
N TYR A 16 0.77 23.75 -25.31
CA TYR A 16 1.53 23.87 -24.06
C TYR A 16 1.23 22.63 -23.21
N ASN A 17 2.28 22.08 -22.60
CA ASN A 17 2.24 21.01 -21.61
C ASN A 17 1.37 21.38 -20.38
N ASN A 18 0.05 21.41 -20.53
CA ASN A 18 -0.88 21.78 -19.46
C ASN A 18 -1.15 20.58 -18.55
N PHE A 19 -0.25 20.36 -17.61
CA PHE A 19 -0.53 19.59 -16.41
C PHE A 19 -1.23 20.49 -15.39
N PRO A 20 -2.24 20.01 -14.65
CA PRO A 20 -2.74 20.75 -13.50
C PRO A 20 -1.63 20.95 -12.48
N THR A 21 -1.56 22.13 -11.88
CA THR A 21 -0.74 22.37 -10.69
C THR A 21 -1.55 21.93 -9.48
N VAL A 22 -0.96 21.08 -8.64
CA VAL A 22 -1.56 20.58 -7.40
C VAL A 22 -0.74 21.15 -6.25
N GLN A 23 -1.41 21.89 -5.39
CA GLN A 23 -0.79 22.50 -4.22
C GLN A 23 -0.82 21.53 -3.04
N PHE A 24 0.30 21.44 -2.33
CA PHE A 24 0.43 20.64 -1.14
C PHE A 24 1.01 21.49 -0.01
N ASP A 25 0.41 21.41 1.17
CA ASP A 25 0.83 22.10 2.37
C ASP A 25 1.25 21.06 3.43
N PHE A 26 2.55 20.96 3.66
CA PHE A 26 3.13 20.06 4.67
C PHE A 26 2.86 20.53 6.09
N VAL A 27 2.74 21.84 6.33
CA VAL A 27 2.47 22.38 7.66
C VAL A 27 1.04 22.02 8.03
N LEU A 28 0.11 22.24 7.12
CA LEU A 28 -1.27 21.79 7.29
C LEU A 28 -1.31 20.26 7.46
N ALA A 29 -0.62 19.52 6.60
CA ALA A 29 -0.50 18.07 6.70
C ALA A 29 0.30 17.57 7.90
N SER A 30 0.90 18.43 8.74
CA SER A 30 1.49 18.02 10.02
C SER A 30 0.52 18.17 11.18
N SER A 31 -0.55 18.95 11.00
CA SER A 31 -1.59 19.12 12.00
C SER A 31 -2.50 17.89 12.08
N ILE A 32 -3.03 17.64 13.28
CA ILE A 32 -4.00 16.58 13.54
C ILE A 32 -5.38 17.15 13.27
N ASP A 33 -6.18 16.44 12.49
CA ASP A 33 -7.59 16.73 12.25
C ASP A 33 -8.43 15.45 12.28
N ASP A 34 -9.63 15.53 12.86
CA ASP A 34 -10.45 14.35 13.14
C ASP A 34 -10.95 13.64 11.87
N ASP A 35 -11.05 14.38 10.76
CA ASP A 35 -11.58 13.90 9.48
C ASP A 35 -10.49 13.53 8.44
N GLY A 36 -9.21 13.78 8.74
CA GLY A 36 -8.09 13.52 7.83
C GLY A 36 -8.06 14.40 6.56
N ARG A 37 -8.76 15.53 6.57
CA ARG A 37 -8.81 16.53 5.48
C ARG A 37 -7.50 17.28 5.29
N HIS A 38 -6.68 17.37 6.33
CA HIS A 38 -5.37 18.02 6.22
C HIS A 38 -4.31 17.11 5.58
N SER A 39 -4.56 15.81 5.47
CA SER A 39 -3.63 14.85 4.87
C SER A 39 -3.23 15.22 3.44
N MET A 40 -2.01 14.82 3.05
CA MET A 40 -1.50 14.94 1.69
C MET A 40 -2.40 14.19 0.70
N PHE A 41 -2.93 13.04 1.09
CA PHE A 41 -3.94 12.32 0.32
C PHE A 41 -5.18 13.17 0.05
N HIS A 42 -5.77 13.79 1.08
CA HIS A 42 -6.98 14.57 0.90
C HIS A 42 -6.74 15.82 0.06
N GLN A 43 -5.62 16.51 0.28
CA GLN A 43 -5.22 17.67 -0.53
C GLN A 43 -5.08 17.31 -2.02
N GLY A 44 -4.46 16.17 -2.34
CA GLY A 44 -4.37 15.65 -3.70
C GLY A 44 -5.73 15.21 -4.26
N TYR A 45 -6.53 14.51 -3.45
CA TYR A 45 -7.88 14.07 -3.80
C TYR A 45 -8.78 15.24 -4.20
N GLU A 46 -8.89 16.28 -3.39
CA GLU A 46 -9.75 17.44 -3.66
C GLU A 46 -9.45 18.08 -5.02
N GLN A 47 -8.17 18.16 -5.39
CA GLN A 47 -7.72 18.79 -6.63
C GLN A 47 -7.78 17.87 -7.86
N LEU A 48 -7.61 16.55 -7.69
CA LEU A 48 -7.44 15.62 -8.82
C LEU A 48 -8.65 14.73 -9.11
N HIS A 49 -9.45 14.36 -8.11
CA HIS A 49 -10.41 13.24 -8.23
C HIS A 49 -11.45 13.41 -9.33
N THR A 50 -11.89 14.64 -9.61
CA THR A 50 -12.93 14.91 -10.62
C THR A 50 -12.47 14.53 -12.04
N ASN A 51 -11.22 14.82 -12.38
CA ASN A 51 -10.66 14.60 -13.72
C ASN A 51 -9.64 13.46 -13.79
N ALA A 52 -9.40 12.75 -12.68
CA ALA A 52 -8.39 11.70 -12.55
C ALA A 52 -8.47 10.65 -13.68
N HIS A 53 -9.67 10.19 -14.02
CA HIS A 53 -9.88 9.20 -15.09
C HIS A 53 -9.35 9.64 -16.47
N LEU A 54 -9.47 10.92 -16.83
CA LEU A 54 -8.92 11.47 -18.08
C LEU A 54 -7.42 11.75 -17.94
N LEU A 55 -7.04 12.40 -16.84
CA LEU A 55 -5.67 12.80 -16.59
C LEU A 55 -4.73 11.60 -16.56
N PHE A 56 -5.09 10.56 -15.82
CA PHE A 56 -4.25 9.38 -15.61
C PHE A 56 -4.17 8.47 -16.84
N ARG A 57 -5.05 8.68 -17.82
CA ARG A 57 -5.01 8.03 -19.15
C ARG A 57 -4.16 8.75 -20.18
N SER A 58 -3.67 9.96 -19.88
CA SER A 58 -2.79 10.73 -20.76
C SER A 58 -1.53 9.93 -21.16
N LYS A 59 -0.71 10.46 -22.07
CA LYS A 59 0.59 9.87 -22.45
C LYS A 59 1.78 10.55 -21.78
N ASN A 60 1.58 11.70 -21.16
CA ASN A 60 2.66 12.49 -20.57
C ASN A 60 3.36 11.78 -19.40
N GLU A 61 4.68 11.88 -19.25
CA GLU A 61 5.42 11.23 -18.16
C GLU A 61 4.97 11.70 -16.78
N ARG A 62 4.73 13.01 -16.63
CA ARG A 62 4.14 13.61 -15.45
C ARG A 62 2.65 13.82 -15.67
N LEU A 63 1.87 13.79 -14.60
CA LEU A 63 0.42 13.96 -14.67
C LEU A 63 -0.06 15.24 -14.00
N TRP A 64 0.68 15.74 -13.01
CA TRP A 64 0.48 17.05 -12.41
C TRP A 64 1.82 17.69 -12.06
N ARG A 65 1.82 18.99 -11.80
CA ARG A 65 2.93 19.71 -11.17
C ARG A 65 2.65 19.82 -9.68
N ALA A 66 3.42 19.14 -8.84
CA ALA A 66 3.31 19.29 -7.39
C ALA A 66 4.01 20.58 -6.95
N GLN A 67 3.29 21.45 -6.23
CA GLN A 67 3.82 22.69 -5.67
C GLN A 67 3.63 22.67 -4.15
N TYR A 68 4.73 22.68 -3.41
CA TYR A 68 4.69 22.71 -1.96
C TYR A 68 4.64 24.15 -1.45
N VAL A 69 3.67 24.45 -0.59
CA VAL A 69 3.51 25.78 0.00
C VAL A 69 4.76 26.15 0.79
N GLY A 70 5.34 27.32 0.49
CA GLY A 70 6.54 27.83 1.16
C GLY A 70 7.88 27.22 0.70
N MET A 71 7.88 26.23 -0.20
CA MET A 71 9.11 25.63 -0.73
C MET A 71 9.36 26.07 -2.18
N HIS A 72 10.59 26.52 -2.47
CA HIS A 72 11.02 26.82 -3.85
C HIS A 72 11.78 25.62 -4.39
N SER A 73 11.12 24.74 -5.15
CA SER A 73 11.79 23.60 -5.79
C SER A 73 12.22 23.94 -7.22
N SER A 74 13.52 23.84 -7.49
CA SER A 74 14.08 23.97 -8.85
C SER A 74 13.82 22.71 -9.69
N ASP A 75 13.84 21.53 -9.05
CA ASP A 75 13.39 20.27 -9.65
C ASP A 75 11.87 20.13 -9.53
N GLN A 76 11.26 19.60 -10.58
CA GLN A 76 9.82 19.39 -10.73
C GLN A 76 9.49 17.89 -10.89
N GLY A 77 10.51 17.01 -10.95
CA GLY A 77 10.37 15.56 -10.96
C GLY A 77 10.28 14.95 -9.56
N GLY A 78 11.17 15.36 -8.65
CA GLY A 78 11.13 15.00 -7.23
C GLY A 78 9.76 15.29 -6.59
N PRO A 79 9.26 16.54 -6.63
CA PRO A 79 7.99 16.91 -6.01
C PRO A 79 6.78 16.08 -6.45
N TYR A 80 6.74 15.71 -7.73
CA TYR A 80 5.67 14.86 -8.26
C TYR A 80 5.69 13.47 -7.60
N ARG A 81 6.86 12.83 -7.51
CA ARG A 81 7.01 11.50 -6.89
C ARG A 81 6.81 11.55 -5.38
N ASP A 82 7.32 12.59 -4.74
CA ASP A 82 7.14 12.81 -3.31
C ASP A 82 5.67 12.96 -2.98
N SER A 83 4.90 13.68 -3.79
CA SER A 83 3.45 13.82 -3.58
C SER A 83 2.73 12.47 -3.61
N ILE A 84 3.07 11.58 -4.56
CA ILE A 84 2.51 10.22 -4.62
C ILE A 84 2.90 9.42 -3.38
N THR A 85 4.17 9.48 -3.00
CA THR A 85 4.71 8.76 -1.84
C THR A 85 4.04 9.21 -0.54
N SER A 86 3.86 10.52 -0.34
CA SER A 86 3.14 11.08 0.81
C SER A 86 1.67 10.65 0.83
N MET A 87 0.99 10.64 -0.33
CA MET A 87 -0.40 10.16 -0.40
C MET A 87 -0.49 8.67 -0.01
N CYS A 88 0.44 7.82 -0.46
CA CYS A 88 0.49 6.41 -0.06
C CYS A 88 0.74 6.24 1.44
N ALA A 89 1.64 7.05 2.01
CA ALA A 89 1.91 7.04 3.44
C ALA A 89 0.66 7.39 4.26
N ASP A 90 -0.11 8.39 3.83
CA ASP A 90 -1.38 8.73 4.49
C ASP A 90 -2.43 7.61 4.36
N ILE A 91 -2.54 6.96 3.18
CA ILE A 91 -3.44 5.81 2.95
C ILE A 91 -3.13 4.66 3.92
N CYS A 92 -1.85 4.40 4.17
CA CYS A 92 -1.36 3.38 5.09
C CYS A 92 -1.01 3.97 6.46
N SER A 93 -1.91 4.80 7.01
CA SER A 93 -1.78 5.41 8.33
C SER A 93 -3.13 5.55 9.03
N THR A 94 -3.11 5.92 10.30
CA THR A 94 -4.32 6.22 11.09
C THR A 94 -4.92 7.60 10.79
N ARG A 95 -4.35 8.34 9.82
CA ARG A 95 -4.76 9.72 9.52
C ARG A 95 -6.05 9.80 8.71
N LEU A 96 -6.40 8.74 7.99
CA LEU A 96 -7.56 8.69 7.12
C LEU A 96 -8.55 7.64 7.64
N PRO A 97 -9.86 7.90 7.62
CA PRO A 97 -10.88 6.92 8.00
C PRO A 97 -11.13 5.85 6.91
N LEU A 98 -10.16 5.64 6.01
CA LEU A 98 -10.27 4.77 4.84
C LEU A 98 -9.70 3.37 5.06
N PHE A 99 -8.60 3.26 5.78
CA PHE A 99 -7.96 1.98 6.07
C PHE A 99 -7.61 1.91 7.55
N ILE A 100 -7.56 0.69 8.05
CA ILE A 100 -7.15 0.37 9.41
C ILE A 100 -6.07 -0.71 9.34
N LEU A 101 -5.18 -0.71 10.32
CA LEU A 101 -4.23 -1.80 10.48
C LEU A 101 -5.01 -3.10 10.71
N CYS A 102 -4.60 -4.19 10.06
CA CYS A 102 -5.32 -5.45 10.19
C CYS A 102 -5.31 -5.95 11.66
N PRO A 103 -6.29 -6.77 12.08
CA PRO A 103 -6.33 -7.32 13.43
C PRO A 103 -5.01 -7.93 13.90
N ASN A 104 -4.37 -8.77 13.08
CA ASN A 104 -3.07 -9.36 13.36
C ASN A 104 -1.98 -8.33 13.70
N GLY A 105 -1.95 -7.20 12.99
CA GLY A 105 -1.01 -6.10 13.24
C GLY A 105 -1.28 -5.37 14.56
N ARG A 106 -2.55 -5.21 14.93
CA ARG A 106 -2.94 -4.58 16.21
C ARG A 106 -2.66 -5.49 17.40
N THR A 107 -2.81 -6.81 17.24
CA THR A 107 -2.54 -7.79 18.30
C THR A 107 -1.08 -8.28 18.32
N GLY A 108 -0.28 -7.92 17.32
CA GLY A 108 1.09 -8.40 17.15
C GLY A 108 1.19 -9.91 16.95
N SER A 109 0.18 -10.55 16.36
CA SER A 109 0.06 -12.00 16.23
C SER A 109 -0.39 -12.37 14.83
N GLY A 110 0.22 -13.38 14.21
CA GLY A 110 -0.13 -13.84 12.85
C GLY A 110 0.62 -13.10 11.74
N LEU A 111 0.18 -13.32 10.49
CA LEU A 111 0.80 -12.72 9.30
C LEU A 111 0.30 -11.30 9.04
N ASN A 112 0.95 -10.60 8.10
CA ASN A 112 0.52 -9.29 7.60
C ASN A 112 0.43 -8.19 8.67
N GLY A 113 1.26 -8.25 9.72
CA GLY A 113 1.19 -7.31 10.85
C GLY A 113 1.45 -5.83 10.50
N ASP A 114 2.00 -5.55 9.32
CA ASP A 114 2.22 -4.21 8.78
C ASP A 114 1.22 -3.80 7.69
N ARG A 115 0.20 -4.65 7.43
CA ARG A 115 -0.74 -4.47 6.32
C ARG A 115 -2.04 -3.79 6.74
N TRP A 116 -2.59 -3.04 5.80
CA TRP A 116 -3.76 -2.20 5.95
C TRP A 116 -4.95 -2.79 5.18
N ILE A 117 -6.10 -2.84 5.84
CA ILE A 117 -7.38 -3.31 5.29
C ILE A 117 -8.38 -2.15 5.25
N PRO A 118 -9.36 -2.14 4.33
CA PRO A 118 -10.39 -1.12 4.30
C PRO A 118 -11.10 -1.02 5.65
N ASN A 119 -11.37 0.20 6.07
CA ASN A 119 -12.19 0.44 7.25
C ASN A 119 -13.59 -0.16 7.05
N VAL A 120 -14.18 -0.67 8.12
CA VAL A 120 -15.46 -1.39 8.08
C VAL A 120 -16.59 -0.42 8.37
N PHE A 121 -17.60 -0.40 7.49
CA PHE A 121 -18.81 0.40 7.65
C PHE A 121 -20.02 -0.49 7.94
N PRO A 122 -21.05 0.01 8.65
CA PRO A 122 -22.23 -0.78 8.97
C PRO A 122 -22.85 -1.44 7.72
N PRO A 123 -23.06 -2.77 7.70
CA PRO A 123 -23.58 -3.48 6.53
C PRO A 123 -24.94 -2.95 6.06
N ASN A 124 -25.78 -2.53 7.00
CA ASN A 124 -27.13 -2.01 6.78
C ASN A 124 -27.19 -0.50 6.47
N GLN A 125 -26.06 0.20 6.41
CA GLN A 125 -26.00 1.63 6.08
C GLN A 125 -25.16 1.88 4.84
N SER A 126 -25.46 2.93 4.08
CA SER A 126 -24.63 3.35 2.96
C SER A 126 -23.31 3.95 3.48
N ILE A 127 -22.19 3.56 2.86
CA ILE A 127 -20.91 4.26 3.04
C ILE A 127 -21.10 5.75 2.70
N PRO A 128 -20.50 6.70 3.46
CA PRO A 128 -20.61 8.13 3.16
C PRO A 128 -20.11 8.46 1.74
N ALA A 129 -20.76 9.41 1.06
CA ALA A 129 -20.48 9.71 -0.34
C ALA A 129 -19.03 10.19 -0.59
N THR A 130 -18.47 10.97 0.34
CA THR A 130 -17.07 11.41 0.33
C THR A 130 -16.11 10.23 0.41
N ILE A 131 -16.33 9.29 1.32
CA ILE A 131 -15.55 8.06 1.48
C ILE A 131 -15.59 7.20 0.22
N LYS A 132 -16.77 7.03 -0.39
CA LYS A 132 -16.91 6.30 -1.67
C LYS A 132 -16.04 6.91 -2.77
N LYS A 133 -16.04 8.24 -2.89
CA LYS A 133 -15.23 8.97 -3.89
C LYS A 133 -13.73 8.84 -3.59
N GLN A 134 -13.34 8.84 -2.32
CA GLN A 134 -11.94 8.65 -1.91
C GLN A 134 -11.44 7.23 -2.23
N TYR A 135 -12.22 6.18 -1.93
CA TYR A 135 -11.89 4.81 -2.38
C TYR A 135 -11.78 4.72 -3.91
N ARG A 136 -12.71 5.36 -4.63
CA ARG A 136 -12.63 5.43 -6.09
C ARG A 136 -11.35 6.14 -6.55
N PHE A 137 -10.93 7.20 -5.87
CA PHE A 137 -9.69 7.90 -6.19
C PHE A 137 -8.44 7.04 -5.95
N ILE A 138 -8.40 6.25 -4.87
CA ILE A 138 -7.33 5.26 -4.63
C ILE A 138 -7.25 4.27 -5.80
N GLY A 139 -8.39 3.74 -6.23
CA GLY A 139 -8.44 2.89 -7.43
C GLY A 139 -7.88 3.58 -8.68
N GLN A 140 -8.20 4.86 -8.88
CA GLN A 140 -7.64 5.65 -9.98
C GLN A 140 -6.12 5.81 -9.88
N LEU A 141 -5.58 6.04 -8.67
CA LEU A 141 -4.13 6.06 -8.44
C LEU A 141 -3.50 4.71 -8.78
N MET A 142 -4.14 3.58 -8.43
CA MET A 142 -3.65 2.24 -8.79
C MET A 142 -3.63 2.07 -10.32
N GLY A 143 -4.67 2.54 -11.02
CA GLY A 143 -4.70 2.52 -12.49
C GLY A 143 -3.65 3.43 -13.12
N MET A 144 -3.35 4.58 -12.51
CA MET A 144 -2.23 5.43 -12.88
C MET A 144 -0.91 4.68 -12.75
N ALA A 145 -0.69 4.00 -11.63
CA ALA A 145 0.53 3.24 -11.37
C ALA A 145 0.80 2.19 -12.45
N ILE A 146 -0.22 1.40 -12.80
CA ILE A 146 -0.15 0.39 -13.87
C ILE A 146 0.22 1.02 -15.21
N ARG A 147 -0.40 2.15 -15.58
CA ARG A 147 -0.15 2.80 -16.88
C ARG A 147 1.20 3.51 -16.95
N ARG A 148 1.70 4.03 -15.82
CA ARG A 148 2.87 4.91 -15.77
C ARG A 148 4.12 4.25 -15.22
N LYS A 149 4.00 3.03 -14.68
CA LYS A 149 5.05 2.37 -13.91
C LYS A 149 5.58 3.25 -12.77
N HIS A 150 4.70 4.08 -12.21
CA HIS A 150 4.94 4.82 -10.98
C HIS A 150 4.32 4.02 -9.85
N TYR A 151 5.13 3.17 -9.25
CA TYR A 151 4.67 2.24 -8.23
C TYR A 151 4.19 2.95 -6.97
N LEU A 152 3.13 2.42 -6.37
CA LEU A 152 2.57 2.92 -5.13
C LEU A 152 3.07 2.07 -3.96
N ASP A 153 3.59 2.68 -2.91
CA ASP A 153 4.00 1.96 -1.70
C ASP A 153 2.78 1.64 -0.82
N LEU A 154 1.85 0.84 -1.34
CA LEU A 154 0.64 0.41 -0.65
C LEU A 154 0.87 -0.92 0.06
N LYS A 155 0.65 -0.94 1.37
CA LYS A 155 0.85 -2.10 2.23
C LYS A 155 -0.46 -2.87 2.42
N PHE A 156 -1.06 -3.38 1.35
CA PHE A 156 -2.31 -4.16 1.43
C PHE A 156 -2.02 -5.68 1.53
N PRO A 157 -2.88 -6.46 2.20
CA PRO A 157 -2.77 -7.93 2.21
C PRO A 157 -3.31 -8.54 0.91
N ASN A 158 -2.91 -9.77 0.61
CA ASN A 158 -3.32 -10.47 -0.62
C ASN A 158 -4.83 -10.59 -0.81
N LEU A 159 -5.59 -10.66 0.29
CA LEU A 159 -7.05 -10.65 0.27
C LEU A 159 -7.60 -9.47 -0.55
N LEU A 160 -7.02 -8.29 -0.44
CA LEU A 160 -7.48 -7.10 -1.18
C LEU A 160 -7.25 -7.23 -2.67
N TRP A 161 -6.07 -7.69 -3.06
CA TRP A 161 -5.67 -7.90 -4.44
C TRP A 161 -6.57 -8.94 -5.11
N LYS A 162 -6.87 -10.04 -4.41
CA LYS A 162 -7.84 -11.06 -4.85
C LYS A 162 -9.21 -10.47 -5.15
N GLN A 163 -9.77 -9.69 -4.23
CA GLN A 163 -11.10 -9.09 -4.45
C GLN A 163 -11.12 -8.09 -5.61
N LEU A 164 -9.99 -7.41 -5.90
CA LEU A 164 -9.88 -6.49 -7.04
C LEU A 164 -9.88 -7.20 -8.40
N VAL A 165 -9.42 -8.46 -8.48
CA VAL A 165 -9.43 -9.29 -9.69
C VAL A 165 -10.55 -10.35 -9.71
N ASP A 166 -11.47 -10.28 -8.74
CA ASP A 166 -12.56 -11.25 -8.54
C ASP A 166 -12.06 -12.70 -8.29
N GLU A 167 -10.87 -12.87 -7.72
CA GLU A 167 -10.42 -14.17 -7.17
C GLU A 167 -11.18 -14.51 -5.87
N PRO A 168 -11.47 -15.80 -5.63
CA PRO A 168 -12.21 -16.22 -4.45
C PRO A 168 -11.40 -16.03 -3.16
N ILE A 169 -12.05 -15.51 -2.13
CA ILE A 169 -11.48 -15.39 -0.79
C ILE A 169 -11.69 -16.69 -0.02
N THR A 170 -10.63 -17.14 0.63
CA THR A 170 -10.59 -18.40 1.38
C THR A 170 -10.40 -18.13 2.87
N MET A 171 -10.60 -19.15 3.70
CA MET A 171 -10.37 -19.04 5.15
C MET A 171 -8.92 -18.72 5.51
N ASN A 172 -7.96 -19.15 4.69
CA ASN A 172 -6.54 -18.82 4.88
C ASN A 172 -6.28 -17.32 4.71
N ASP A 173 -7.05 -16.65 3.84
CA ASP A 173 -6.95 -15.20 3.67
C ASP A 173 -7.48 -14.46 4.92
N ILE A 174 -8.47 -15.03 5.61
CA ILE A 174 -8.96 -14.52 6.89
C ILE A 174 -7.93 -14.71 8.00
N GLU A 175 -7.36 -15.91 8.12
CA GLU A 175 -6.27 -16.20 9.08
C GLU A 175 -5.08 -15.26 8.90
N ALA A 176 -4.73 -14.97 7.65
CA ALA A 176 -3.62 -14.11 7.29
C ALA A 176 -3.80 -12.65 7.75
N ILE A 177 -5.02 -12.20 8.04
CA ILE A 177 -5.29 -10.84 8.56
C ILE A 177 -5.84 -10.83 9.99
N ASP A 178 -6.46 -11.92 10.44
CA ASP A 178 -7.14 -12.08 11.73
C ASP A 178 -7.18 -13.55 12.17
N ILE A 179 -6.12 -13.97 12.87
CA ILE A 179 -5.98 -15.32 13.41
C ILE A 179 -7.02 -15.65 14.48
N GLN A 180 -7.50 -14.64 15.22
CA GLN A 180 -8.50 -14.85 16.27
C GLN A 180 -9.86 -15.17 15.67
N SER A 181 -10.32 -14.37 14.69
CA SER A 181 -11.55 -14.65 13.96
C SER A 181 -11.50 -16.00 13.25
N PHE A 182 -10.35 -16.38 12.70
CA PHE A 182 -10.17 -17.69 12.10
C PHE A 182 -10.33 -18.83 13.12
N ALA A 183 -9.71 -18.70 14.31
CA ALA A 183 -9.85 -19.69 15.38
C ALA A 183 -11.30 -19.84 15.86
N ILE A 184 -12.03 -18.73 15.98
CA ILE A 184 -13.46 -18.72 16.31
C ILE A 184 -14.27 -19.52 15.29
N ILE A 185 -14.05 -19.28 14.00
CA ILE A 185 -14.74 -20.01 12.92
C ILE A 185 -14.41 -21.50 12.95
N LYS A 186 -13.14 -21.85 13.19
CA LYS A 186 -12.72 -23.26 13.31
C LYS A 186 -13.40 -23.97 14.47
N GLU A 187 -13.54 -23.31 15.61
CA GLU A 187 -14.24 -23.89 16.75
C GLU A 187 -15.75 -24.01 16.49
N MET A 188 -16.36 -23.04 15.78
CA MET A 188 -17.74 -23.13 15.32
C MET A 188 -17.97 -24.31 14.36
N GLU A 189 -17.10 -24.49 13.36
CA GLU A 189 -17.14 -25.61 12.41
C GLU A 189 -17.04 -26.96 13.14
N LYS A 190 -16.09 -27.09 14.07
CA LYS A 190 -15.90 -28.30 14.89
C LYS A 190 -17.12 -28.61 15.75
N ASN A 191 -17.75 -27.59 16.33
CA ASN A 191 -18.94 -27.79 17.15
C ASN A 191 -20.15 -28.16 16.29
N LEU A 192 -20.30 -27.57 15.10
CA LEU A 192 -21.34 -27.99 14.13
C LEU A 192 -21.25 -29.46 13.76
N GLU A 193 -20.04 -29.97 13.52
CA GLU A 193 -19.82 -31.39 13.23
C GLU A 193 -20.28 -32.25 14.41
N LYS A 194 -19.85 -31.94 15.64
CA LYS A 194 -20.27 -32.69 16.84
C LYS A 194 -21.80 -32.74 17.00
N TYR A 195 -22.48 -31.61 16.79
CA TYR A 195 -23.94 -31.55 16.95
C TYR A 195 -24.73 -32.22 15.81
N GLN A 196 -24.12 -32.48 14.64
CA GLN A 196 -24.75 -33.29 13.59
C GLN A 196 -24.77 -34.80 13.89
N PHE A 197 -23.84 -35.30 14.71
CA PHE A 197 -23.69 -36.73 14.97
C PHE A 197 -24.24 -37.19 16.33
N ILE A 198 -24.68 -36.27 17.17
CA ILE A 198 -25.32 -36.59 18.45
C ILE A 198 -26.83 -36.67 18.20
N ASP A 199 -27.44 -37.83 18.44
CA ASP A 199 -28.89 -37.98 18.52
C ASP A 199 -29.36 -37.10 19.68
N VAL A 200 -29.99 -35.98 19.35
CA VAL A 200 -30.13 -34.83 20.25
C VAL A 200 -31.17 -35.14 21.33
N GLY A 201 -30.75 -35.83 22.38
CA GLY A 201 -31.48 -35.89 23.64
C GLY A 201 -31.56 -34.49 24.26
N SER A 202 -32.67 -34.21 24.94
CA SER A 202 -33.00 -32.90 25.55
C SER A 202 -31.84 -32.25 26.30
N ASP A 203 -31.08 -33.03 27.05
CA ASP A 203 -30.09 -32.51 28.01
C ASP A 203 -28.86 -31.88 27.32
N THR A 204 -28.48 -32.39 26.14
CA THR A 204 -27.37 -31.82 25.35
C THR A 204 -27.74 -30.48 24.71
N ASN A 205 -29.00 -30.35 24.27
CA ASN A 205 -29.55 -29.10 23.76
C ASN A 205 -29.70 -28.04 24.84
N TYR A 206 -30.13 -28.43 26.05
CA TYR A 206 -30.21 -27.52 27.19
C TYR A 206 -28.83 -26.99 27.58
N LEU A 207 -27.81 -27.86 27.65
CA LEU A 207 -26.45 -27.43 27.97
C LEU A 207 -25.89 -26.47 26.90
N PHE A 208 -26.02 -26.81 25.61
CA PHE A 208 -25.57 -25.93 24.52
C PHE A 208 -26.30 -24.58 24.56
N SER A 209 -27.62 -24.60 24.65
CA SER A 209 -28.42 -23.37 24.70
C SER A 209 -28.07 -22.53 25.92
N SER A 210 -27.76 -23.14 27.08
CA SER A 210 -27.33 -22.40 28.26
C SER A 210 -26.00 -21.66 28.04
N VAL A 211 -25.01 -22.32 27.42
CA VAL A 211 -23.69 -21.72 27.14
C VAL A 211 -23.78 -20.66 26.03
N MET A 212 -24.61 -20.90 25.02
CA MET A 212 -24.72 -20.04 23.84
C MET A 212 -25.73 -18.91 23.99
N SER A 213 -26.58 -18.95 25.04
CA SER A 213 -27.63 -17.96 25.27
C SER A 213 -27.13 -16.54 25.50
N GLU A 214 -25.85 -16.36 25.85
CA GLU A 214 -25.20 -15.04 25.99
C GLU A 214 -24.77 -14.44 24.65
N PHE A 215 -24.66 -15.26 23.60
CA PHE A 215 -24.31 -14.80 22.26
C PHE A 215 -25.56 -14.40 21.48
N ARG A 216 -25.38 -13.47 20.55
CA ARG A 216 -26.44 -12.94 19.68
C ARG A 216 -26.08 -13.16 18.22
N PHE A 217 -27.03 -12.92 17.32
CA PHE A 217 -26.77 -12.92 15.88
C PHE A 217 -26.04 -11.63 15.45
N ASP A 218 -24.87 -11.40 16.04
CA ASP A 218 -23.96 -10.32 15.74
C ASP A 218 -22.51 -10.80 15.65
N ILE A 219 -21.63 -9.89 15.22
CA ILE A 219 -20.22 -10.15 15.02
C ILE A 219 -19.39 -8.90 15.31
N VAL A 220 -18.23 -9.08 15.95
CA VAL A 220 -17.21 -8.04 16.06
C VAL A 220 -16.41 -8.01 14.75
N SER A 221 -16.53 -6.91 14.02
CA SER A 221 -15.82 -6.69 12.75
C SER A 221 -14.32 -6.53 12.92
N SER A 222 -13.59 -6.55 11.80
CA SER A 222 -12.17 -6.19 11.77
C SER A 222 -11.90 -4.76 12.26
N SER A 223 -12.91 -3.88 12.35
CA SER A 223 -12.73 -2.55 12.96
C SER A 223 -12.85 -2.55 14.49
N GLY A 224 -13.36 -3.62 15.09
CA GLY A 224 -13.69 -3.70 16.51
C GLY A 224 -15.14 -3.31 16.85
N HIS A 225 -15.89 -2.79 15.87
CA HIS A 225 -17.33 -2.53 16.04
C HIS A 225 -18.17 -3.79 15.84
N THR A 226 -19.24 -3.91 16.62
CA THR A 226 -20.22 -5.00 16.52
C THR A 226 -21.30 -4.68 15.49
N TYR A 227 -21.62 -5.64 14.61
CA TYR A 227 -22.69 -5.53 13.62
C TYR A 227 -23.63 -6.74 13.66
N GLU A 228 -24.90 -6.49 13.40
CA GLU A 228 -25.91 -7.55 13.27
C GLU A 228 -25.66 -8.38 12.00
N LEU A 229 -25.71 -9.71 12.12
CA LEU A 229 -25.60 -10.66 11.00
C LEU A 229 -26.93 -10.85 10.26
N ILE A 230 -28.04 -10.62 10.96
CA ILE A 230 -29.42 -10.63 10.43
C ILE A 230 -30.18 -9.42 11.01
N PRO A 231 -31.24 -8.92 10.35
CA PRO A 231 -32.03 -7.81 10.89
C PRO A 231 -32.57 -8.12 12.30
N GLY A 232 -32.27 -7.25 13.28
CA GLY A 232 -32.67 -7.46 14.67
C GLY A 232 -31.84 -8.53 15.40
N GLY A 233 -30.73 -8.97 14.80
CA GLY A 233 -29.90 -10.08 15.31
C GLY A 233 -29.32 -9.84 16.71
N LYS A 234 -29.13 -8.58 17.11
CA LYS A 234 -28.68 -8.19 18.45
C LYS A 234 -29.61 -8.67 19.57
N ASP A 235 -30.89 -8.90 19.27
CA ASP A 235 -31.91 -9.32 20.24
C ASP A 235 -32.24 -10.82 20.11
N ILE A 236 -31.60 -11.53 19.18
CA ILE A 236 -31.86 -12.95 18.89
C ILE A 236 -30.74 -13.79 19.52
N PRO A 237 -31.01 -14.56 20.59
CA PRO A 237 -30.02 -15.45 21.19
C PRO A 237 -29.73 -16.65 20.30
N ILE A 238 -28.50 -17.17 20.40
CA ILE A 238 -28.11 -18.39 19.71
C ILE A 238 -28.67 -19.61 20.45
N THR A 239 -29.32 -20.50 19.70
CA THR A 239 -29.90 -21.76 20.15
C THR A 239 -29.34 -22.91 19.32
N ALA A 240 -29.54 -24.15 19.74
CA ALA A 240 -29.14 -25.33 18.96
C ALA A 240 -29.75 -25.32 17.54
N ASP A 241 -31.00 -24.90 17.42
CA ASP A 241 -31.75 -24.88 16.15
C ASP A 241 -31.21 -23.86 15.16
N ASN A 242 -30.74 -22.70 15.65
CA ASN A 242 -30.32 -21.58 14.81
C ASN A 242 -28.78 -21.48 14.66
N PHE A 243 -28.01 -22.26 15.42
CA PHE A 243 -26.55 -22.20 15.43
C PHE A 243 -25.91 -22.43 14.05
N LYS A 244 -26.44 -23.36 13.26
CA LYS A 244 -25.94 -23.60 11.89
C LYS A 244 -26.05 -22.37 11.00
N GLU A 245 -27.18 -21.67 11.07
CA GLU A 245 -27.38 -20.43 10.33
C GLU A 245 -26.43 -19.34 10.84
N TYR A 246 -26.26 -19.22 12.15
CA TYR A 246 -25.31 -18.27 12.74
C TYR A 246 -23.88 -18.49 12.21
N CYS A 247 -23.38 -19.73 12.25
CA CYS A 247 -22.04 -20.06 11.76
C CYS A 247 -21.86 -19.75 10.27
N MET A 248 -22.86 -20.06 9.44
CA MET A 248 -22.85 -19.73 8.02
C MET A 248 -22.79 -18.21 7.81
N ARG A 249 -23.64 -17.45 8.49
CA ARG A 249 -23.67 -15.97 8.40
C ARG A 249 -22.38 -15.34 8.89
N TYR A 250 -21.81 -15.83 9.99
CA TYR A 250 -20.55 -15.38 10.54
C TYR A 250 -19.43 -15.56 9.50
N ARG A 251 -19.33 -16.76 8.92
CA ARG A 251 -18.33 -17.08 7.90
C ARG A 251 -18.49 -16.21 6.66
N ASP A 252 -19.71 -16.10 6.12
CA ASP A 252 -19.99 -15.32 4.92
C ASP A 252 -19.71 -13.83 5.13
N TYR A 253 -20.03 -13.29 6.30
CA TYR A 253 -19.67 -11.93 6.68
C TYR A 253 -18.14 -11.74 6.62
N ARG A 254 -17.35 -12.64 7.25
CA ARG A 254 -15.89 -12.51 7.27
C ARG A 254 -15.26 -12.55 5.88
N LEU A 255 -15.79 -13.39 4.99
CA LEU A 255 -15.31 -13.49 3.61
C LEU A 255 -15.69 -12.29 2.73
N THR A 256 -16.74 -11.55 3.10
CA THR A 256 -17.28 -10.43 2.30
C THR A 256 -17.14 -9.06 2.95
N GLU A 257 -16.50 -8.98 4.13
CA GLU A 257 -16.46 -7.81 5.02
C GLU A 257 -16.04 -6.51 4.31
N PHE A 258 -15.08 -6.59 3.38
CA PHE A 258 -14.53 -5.42 2.69
C PHE A 258 -15.07 -5.21 1.28
N ARG A 259 -15.99 -6.06 0.80
CA ARG A 259 -16.39 -6.09 -0.61
C ARG A 259 -16.93 -4.74 -1.07
N ARG A 260 -17.76 -4.08 -0.24
CA ARG A 260 -18.40 -2.81 -0.58
C ARG A 260 -17.40 -1.69 -0.83
N GLN A 261 -16.33 -1.63 -0.05
CA GLN A 261 -15.25 -0.64 -0.13
C GLN A 261 -14.40 -0.92 -1.37
N ILE A 262 -14.04 -2.19 -1.58
CA ILE A 262 -13.22 -2.64 -2.69
C ILE A 262 -13.95 -2.47 -4.02
N ASP A 263 -15.27 -2.62 -4.08
CA ASP A 263 -16.04 -2.34 -5.29
C ASP A 263 -15.85 -0.88 -5.76
N TYR A 264 -15.73 0.10 -4.85
CA TYR A 264 -15.42 1.49 -5.23
C TYR A 264 -13.97 1.66 -5.70
N ILE A 265 -13.02 0.98 -5.08
CA ILE A 265 -11.62 0.94 -5.53
C ILE A 265 -11.55 0.34 -6.95
N ARG A 266 -12.22 -0.80 -7.18
CA ARG A 266 -12.32 -1.45 -8.49
C ARG A 266 -12.96 -0.53 -9.53
N GLN A 267 -14.05 0.17 -9.21
CA GLN A 267 -14.65 1.18 -10.10
C GLN A 267 -13.66 2.30 -10.47
N GLY A 268 -12.83 2.73 -9.52
CA GLY A 268 -11.77 3.71 -9.75
C GLY A 268 -10.70 3.20 -10.70
N LEU A 269 -10.19 2.01 -10.41
CA LEU A 269 -9.18 1.32 -11.19
C LEU A 269 -9.63 1.09 -12.63
N CYS A 270 -10.84 0.54 -12.80
CA CYS A 270 -11.45 0.27 -14.10
C CYS A 270 -11.80 1.55 -14.89
N SER A 271 -11.81 2.72 -14.26
CA SER A 271 -11.99 4.01 -14.97
C SER A 271 -10.71 4.47 -15.69
N VAL A 272 -9.56 3.92 -15.33
CA VAL A 272 -8.24 4.25 -15.90
C VAL A 272 -7.67 3.09 -16.73
N VAL A 273 -7.87 1.85 -16.26
CA VAL A 273 -7.42 0.60 -16.91
C VAL A 273 -8.65 -0.16 -17.41
N PRO A 274 -8.67 -0.69 -18.65
CA PRO A 274 -9.81 -1.45 -19.16
C PRO A 274 -10.16 -2.67 -18.28
N ASN A 275 -11.45 -2.95 -18.10
CA ASN A 275 -11.91 -4.05 -17.26
C ASN A 275 -11.39 -5.42 -17.73
N ASP A 276 -11.29 -5.64 -19.04
CA ASP A 276 -10.78 -6.89 -19.62
C ASP A 276 -9.33 -7.17 -19.23
N PHE A 277 -8.55 -6.12 -18.96
CA PHE A 277 -7.19 -6.28 -18.46
C PHE A 277 -7.17 -6.83 -17.03
N MET A 278 -8.16 -6.46 -16.21
CA MET A 278 -8.24 -6.93 -14.82
C MET A 278 -8.56 -8.42 -14.71
N THR A 279 -9.29 -8.99 -15.68
CA THR A 279 -9.63 -10.42 -15.71
C THR A 279 -8.48 -11.32 -16.15
N LEU A 280 -7.40 -10.73 -16.67
CA LEU A 280 -6.22 -11.46 -17.14
C LEU A 280 -5.13 -11.57 -16.07
N LEU A 281 -5.24 -10.79 -14.99
CA LEU A 281 -4.24 -10.72 -13.94
C LEU A 281 -4.65 -11.61 -12.77
N THR A 282 -3.67 -12.30 -12.21
CA THR A 282 -3.76 -12.84 -10.86
C THR A 282 -3.64 -11.73 -9.80
N SER A 283 -4.04 -12.03 -8.57
CA SER A 283 -3.87 -11.13 -7.42
C SER A 283 -2.42 -10.67 -7.24
N SER A 284 -1.44 -11.58 -7.38
CA SER A 284 -0.01 -11.26 -7.27
C SER A 284 0.50 -10.38 -8.42
N GLU A 285 0.06 -10.64 -9.65
CA GLU A 285 0.45 -9.81 -10.81
C GLU A 285 -0.15 -8.40 -10.73
N LEU A 286 -1.36 -8.26 -10.18
CA LEU A 286 -1.94 -6.95 -9.92
C LEU A 286 -1.15 -6.19 -8.84
N GLU A 287 -0.79 -6.85 -7.74
CA GLU A 287 0.07 -6.24 -6.71
C GLU A 287 1.39 -5.78 -7.32
N GLU A 288 2.05 -6.62 -8.11
CA GLU A 288 3.31 -6.26 -8.78
C GLU A 288 3.12 -5.09 -9.76
N ALA A 289 2.01 -5.04 -10.51
CA ALA A 289 1.75 -3.96 -11.45
C ALA A 289 1.49 -2.61 -10.76
N VAL A 290 0.93 -2.63 -9.54
CA VAL A 290 0.61 -1.42 -8.76
C VAL A 290 1.77 -1.00 -7.85
N CYS A 291 2.34 -1.93 -7.10
CA CYS A 291 3.35 -1.68 -6.07
C CYS A 291 4.79 -1.94 -6.55
N GLY A 292 4.96 -2.53 -7.73
CA GLY A 292 6.25 -2.99 -8.22
C GLY A 292 6.65 -4.31 -7.57
N LYS A 293 7.78 -4.87 -8.02
CA LYS A 293 8.35 -6.06 -7.39
C LYS A 293 8.72 -5.73 -5.94
N GLY A 294 8.15 -6.47 -5.00
CA GLY A 294 8.39 -6.30 -3.57
C GLY A 294 9.83 -6.63 -3.13
N GLN A 295 10.56 -7.39 -3.96
CA GLN A 295 11.99 -7.63 -3.77
C GLN A 295 12.82 -6.76 -4.71
N ILE A 296 13.82 -6.09 -4.15
CA ILE A 296 14.79 -5.34 -4.94
C ILE A 296 15.79 -6.33 -5.55
N ASP A 297 15.73 -6.46 -6.87
CA ASP A 297 16.67 -7.28 -7.64
C ASP A 297 18.07 -6.64 -7.62
N ILE A 298 18.88 -7.07 -6.66
CA ILE A 298 20.25 -6.59 -6.49
C ILE A 298 21.12 -6.91 -7.71
N GLU A 299 20.85 -8.02 -8.41
CA GLU A 299 21.61 -8.38 -9.60
C GLU A 299 21.27 -7.45 -10.77
N LEU A 300 20.01 -7.03 -10.91
CA LEU A 300 19.62 -5.99 -11.85
C LEU A 300 20.30 -4.66 -11.53
N LEU A 301 20.34 -4.24 -10.26
CA LEU A 301 21.03 -3.01 -9.86
C LEU A 301 22.54 -3.11 -10.13
N LYS A 302 23.18 -4.24 -9.81
CA LYS A 302 24.60 -4.50 -10.11
C LYS A 302 24.91 -4.35 -11.59
N ARG A 303 24.11 -4.95 -12.47
CA ARG A 303 24.28 -4.86 -13.93
C ARG A 303 24.16 -3.43 -14.45
N ASN A 304 23.32 -2.61 -13.81
CA ASN A 304 23.10 -1.20 -14.16
C ASN A 304 23.97 -0.24 -13.32
N THR A 305 25.05 -0.75 -12.70
CA THR A 305 26.04 0.06 -11.99
C THR A 305 27.25 0.33 -12.87
N LYS A 306 27.78 1.56 -12.88
CA LYS A 306 29.06 1.87 -13.54
C LYS A 306 30.19 1.10 -12.86
N CYS A 307 30.95 0.32 -13.64
CA CYS A 307 32.04 -0.50 -13.14
C CYS A 307 33.39 -0.03 -13.69
N ASN A 308 34.02 0.93 -13.00
CA ASN A 308 35.41 1.35 -13.27
C ASN A 308 36.15 1.46 -11.93
N TYR A 309 36.61 0.33 -11.38
CA TYR A 309 37.25 0.27 -10.07
C TYR A 309 38.62 -0.41 -10.17
N SER A 310 39.63 0.13 -9.49
CA SER A 310 40.91 -0.54 -9.24
C SER A 310 40.75 -1.74 -8.31
N ASN A 311 41.78 -2.60 -8.18
CA ASN A 311 41.73 -3.77 -7.30
C ASN A 311 41.42 -3.43 -5.84
N SER A 312 41.95 -2.31 -5.33
CA SER A 312 41.70 -1.85 -3.95
C SER A 312 40.25 -1.38 -3.76
N GLU A 313 39.70 -0.70 -4.77
CA GLU A 313 38.33 -0.21 -4.80
C GLU A 313 37.32 -1.35 -4.95
N ALA A 314 37.66 -2.36 -5.74
CA ALA A 314 36.83 -3.55 -5.97
C ALA A 314 36.51 -4.29 -4.67
N GLN A 315 37.46 -4.37 -3.72
CA GLN A 315 37.21 -5.01 -2.41
C GLN A 315 36.15 -4.25 -1.60
N CYS A 316 36.21 -2.91 -1.60
CA CYS A 316 35.21 -2.09 -0.91
C CYS A 316 33.83 -2.24 -1.58
N VAL A 317 33.77 -2.20 -2.90
CA VAL A 317 32.52 -2.39 -3.66
C VAL A 317 31.95 -3.80 -3.46
N GLN A 318 32.78 -4.84 -3.34
CA GLN A 318 32.32 -6.20 -3.00
C GLN A 318 31.68 -6.26 -1.61
N ARG A 319 32.25 -5.59 -0.60
CA ARG A 319 31.63 -5.47 0.73
C ARG A 319 30.28 -4.77 0.63
N PHE A 320 30.20 -3.71 -0.17
CA PHE A 320 28.95 -2.98 -0.38
C PHE A 320 27.85 -3.89 -0.94
N TRP A 321 28.16 -4.65 -1.98
CA TRP A 321 27.20 -5.58 -2.54
C TRP A 321 26.82 -6.68 -1.56
N LYS A 322 27.77 -7.19 -0.76
CA LYS A 322 27.50 -8.19 0.28
C LYS A 322 26.53 -7.64 1.33
N VAL A 323 26.75 -6.43 1.82
CA VAL A 323 25.83 -5.76 2.76
C VAL A 323 24.44 -5.66 2.15
N LEU A 324 24.34 -5.17 0.90
CA LEU A 324 23.07 -4.93 0.26
C LEU A 324 22.30 -6.23 -0.07
N SER A 325 22.99 -7.32 -0.43
CA SER A 325 22.36 -8.60 -0.77
C SER A 325 22.07 -9.51 0.41
N GLU A 326 22.98 -9.58 1.40
CA GLU A 326 22.94 -10.58 2.47
C GLU A 326 22.52 -10.02 3.83
N MET A 327 22.75 -8.72 4.09
CA MET A 327 22.51 -8.14 5.43
C MET A 327 21.30 -7.22 5.48
N PHE A 328 20.95 -6.55 4.39
CA PHE A 328 19.76 -5.70 4.34
C PHE A 328 18.50 -6.54 4.10
N ASN A 329 17.46 -6.27 4.90
CA ASN A 329 16.11 -6.71 4.59
C ASN A 329 15.48 -5.85 3.48
N GLU A 330 14.32 -6.24 2.96
CA GLU A 330 13.69 -5.51 1.85
C GLU A 330 13.35 -4.05 2.18
N GLU A 331 12.90 -3.74 3.41
CA GLU A 331 12.64 -2.35 3.80
C GLU A 331 13.94 -1.53 3.83
N GLN A 332 15.05 -2.09 4.31
CA GLN A 332 16.37 -1.44 4.26
C GLN A 332 16.85 -1.24 2.82
N LYS A 333 16.63 -2.21 1.92
CA LYS A 333 16.93 -2.05 0.48
C LYS A 333 16.10 -0.92 -0.13
N LYS A 334 14.81 -0.80 0.21
CA LYS A 334 13.94 0.29 -0.26
C LYS A 334 14.40 1.64 0.26
N LEU A 335 14.72 1.74 1.55
CA LEU A 335 15.30 2.94 2.16
C LEU A 335 16.63 3.33 1.49
N PHE A 336 17.46 2.34 1.15
CA PHE A 336 18.67 2.58 0.39
C PHE A 336 18.38 3.16 -0.99
N LEU A 337 17.46 2.59 -1.77
CA LEU A 337 17.09 3.16 -3.07
C LEU A 337 16.51 4.57 -2.94
N LYS A 338 15.73 4.84 -1.87
CA LYS A 338 15.24 6.18 -1.57
C LYS A 338 16.41 7.12 -1.31
N PHE A 339 17.39 6.68 -0.54
CA PHE A 339 18.60 7.43 -0.22
C PHE A 339 19.45 7.74 -1.47
N VAL A 340 19.64 6.80 -2.40
CA VAL A 340 20.52 7.02 -3.58
C VAL A 340 19.80 7.51 -4.83
N TRP A 341 18.49 7.33 -4.93
CA TRP A 341 17.73 7.54 -6.17
C TRP A 341 16.36 8.22 -5.98
N GLY A 342 15.92 8.43 -4.73
CA GLY A 342 14.59 8.98 -4.43
C GLY A 342 13.44 8.06 -4.82
N ARG A 343 13.69 6.78 -5.08
CA ARG A 343 12.68 5.78 -5.43
C ARG A 343 12.75 4.60 -4.48
N ASN A 344 11.62 3.98 -4.18
CA ASN A 344 11.60 2.78 -3.32
C ASN A 344 11.76 1.48 -4.13
N THR A 345 11.83 1.55 -5.46
CA THR A 345 11.79 0.38 -6.36
C THR A 345 12.70 0.55 -7.58
N LEU A 346 13.17 -0.57 -8.13
CA LEU A 346 13.93 -0.62 -9.38
C LEU A 346 13.00 -0.64 -10.61
N PRO A 347 13.46 -0.21 -11.80
CA PRO A 347 12.80 -0.54 -13.04
C PRO A 347 12.72 -2.05 -13.23
N SER A 348 11.73 -2.53 -13.97
CA SER A 348 11.51 -3.96 -14.16
C SER A 348 12.53 -4.64 -15.10
N ARG A 349 13.25 -3.86 -15.92
CA ARG A 349 14.21 -4.32 -16.94
C ARG A 349 15.32 -3.28 -17.16
N ASP A 350 16.47 -3.71 -17.66
CA ASP A 350 17.66 -2.89 -17.92
C ASP A 350 17.35 -1.67 -18.83
N GLU A 351 16.55 -1.86 -19.88
CA GLU A 351 16.17 -0.80 -20.84
C GLU A 351 15.43 0.39 -20.23
N TYR A 352 14.87 0.25 -19.03
CA TYR A 352 14.10 1.29 -18.35
C TYR A 352 14.93 2.12 -17.37
N PHE A 353 16.23 1.83 -17.24
CA PHE A 353 17.14 2.70 -16.50
C PHE A 353 17.44 3.94 -17.33
N THR A 354 17.01 5.11 -16.83
CA THR A 354 17.34 6.40 -17.45
C THR A 354 18.77 6.83 -17.17
N GLU A 355 19.34 6.33 -16.06
CA GLU A 355 20.71 6.60 -15.61
C GLU A 355 21.29 5.35 -14.92
N ASN A 356 22.59 5.15 -15.06
CA ASN A 356 23.31 4.07 -14.39
C ASN A 356 23.73 4.49 -12.97
N PHE A 357 23.56 3.59 -12.01
CA PHE A 357 24.01 3.79 -10.64
C PHE A 357 25.53 3.96 -10.60
N SER A 358 26.04 4.95 -9.87
CA SER A 358 27.49 5.17 -9.72
C SER A 358 27.90 5.11 -8.26
N ILE A 359 28.95 4.35 -7.95
CA ILE A 359 29.55 4.32 -6.61
C ILE A 359 30.88 5.05 -6.71
N ASN A 360 31.00 6.18 -6.03
CA ASN A 360 32.21 6.98 -5.97
C ASN A 360 32.88 6.73 -4.61
N LEU A 361 34.05 6.09 -4.62
CA LEU A 361 34.75 5.78 -3.38
C LEU A 361 35.49 7.02 -2.85
N LEU A 362 35.29 7.31 -1.56
CA LEU A 362 36.01 8.38 -0.87
C LEU A 362 37.30 7.80 -0.29
N MET A 363 38.38 7.95 -1.04
CA MET A 363 39.71 7.48 -0.65
C MET A 363 40.26 8.35 0.48
N ARG A 364 40.21 7.83 1.71
CA ARG A 364 40.78 8.44 2.92
C ARG A 364 41.54 7.39 3.72
N ASN A 365 42.33 7.84 4.71
CA ASN A 365 42.92 6.95 5.69
C ASN A 365 41.81 6.12 6.38
N GLN A 366 42.09 4.84 6.64
CA GLN A 366 41.09 3.86 7.03
C GLN A 366 40.35 4.22 8.34
N CYS A 367 41.08 4.75 9.33
CA CYS A 367 40.50 5.25 10.59
C CYS A 367 39.54 6.44 10.40
N GLU A 368 39.75 7.26 9.37
CA GLU A 368 38.85 8.38 9.05
C GLU A 368 37.63 7.86 8.27
N ALA A 369 37.85 6.98 7.31
CA ALA A 369 36.79 6.38 6.51
C ALA A 369 35.72 5.71 7.39
N ASP A 370 36.14 4.91 8.39
CA ASP A 370 35.25 4.18 9.30
C ASP A 370 34.37 5.07 10.21
N ARG A 371 34.73 6.35 10.35
CA ARG A 371 33.95 7.34 11.12
C ARG A 371 32.99 8.15 10.26
N MET A 372 33.14 8.12 8.94
CA MET A 372 32.30 8.90 8.02
C MET A 372 31.03 8.15 7.65
N LEU A 373 29.95 8.91 7.44
CA LEU A 373 28.72 8.40 6.83
C LEU A 373 28.79 8.50 5.30
N PRO A 374 28.15 7.57 4.58
CA PRO A 374 28.01 7.69 3.13
C PRO A 374 27.11 8.87 2.79
N ARG A 375 27.30 9.42 1.58
CA ARG A 375 26.49 10.52 1.04
C ARG A 375 25.94 10.14 -0.32
N SER A 376 24.82 10.72 -0.73
CA SER A 376 24.23 10.45 -2.03
C SER A 376 23.86 11.74 -2.75
N HIS A 377 23.79 11.66 -4.08
CA HIS A 377 23.16 12.66 -4.92
C HIS A 377 22.03 11.97 -5.67
N THR A 378 20.81 12.09 -5.13
CA THR A 378 19.60 11.43 -5.64
C THR A 378 19.29 11.80 -7.08
N CYS A 379 19.53 13.06 -7.47
CA CYS A 379 19.30 13.57 -8.82
C CYS A 379 20.15 12.87 -9.89
N SER A 380 21.36 12.42 -9.55
CA SER A 380 22.33 11.83 -10.49
C SER A 380 22.56 10.33 -10.24
N PHE A 381 21.77 9.73 -9.34
CA PHE A 381 21.89 8.34 -8.91
C PHE A 381 23.33 7.94 -8.50
N VAL A 382 23.96 8.77 -7.66
CA VAL A 382 25.35 8.58 -7.20
C VAL A 382 25.41 8.32 -5.70
N LEU A 383 26.20 7.32 -5.29
CA LEU A 383 26.58 7.05 -3.91
C LEU A 383 28.06 7.38 -3.69
N HIS A 384 28.35 8.28 -2.76
CA HIS A 384 29.69 8.51 -2.25
C HIS A 384 29.93 7.62 -1.02
N LEU A 385 30.79 6.62 -1.19
CA LEU A 385 31.02 5.57 -0.21
C LEU A 385 32.44 5.67 0.37
N PRO A 386 32.60 5.93 1.69
CA PRO A 386 33.89 5.80 2.34
C PRO A 386 34.44 4.38 2.23
N SER A 387 35.76 4.25 2.05
CA SER A 387 36.44 2.96 1.93
C SER A 387 36.54 2.21 3.27
N TYR A 388 35.41 1.72 3.78
CA TYR A 388 35.30 1.08 5.09
C TYR A 388 36.17 -0.16 5.22
N SER A 389 36.74 -0.36 6.41
CA SER A 389 37.67 -1.45 6.71
C SER A 389 37.02 -2.83 6.77
N THR A 390 35.79 -2.94 7.26
CA THR A 390 35.06 -4.21 7.40
C THR A 390 33.63 -4.13 6.87
N VAL A 391 33.00 -5.29 6.68
CA VAL A 391 31.61 -5.41 6.22
C VAL A 391 30.64 -4.91 7.30
N GLU A 392 30.95 -5.14 8.56
CA GLU A 392 30.13 -4.78 9.72
C GLU A 392 30.05 -3.26 9.88
N ILE A 393 31.19 -2.56 9.76
CA ILE A 393 31.24 -1.09 9.79
C ILE A 393 30.44 -0.51 8.62
N MET A 394 30.59 -1.09 7.43
CA MET A 394 29.84 -0.66 6.26
C MET A 394 28.33 -0.83 6.45
N TYR A 395 27.88 -1.97 6.98
CA TYR A 395 26.48 -2.21 7.33
C TYR A 395 25.97 -1.17 8.33
N GLU A 396 26.68 -0.94 9.43
CA GLU A 396 26.29 0.02 10.46
C GLU A 396 26.16 1.44 9.90
N ARG A 397 27.15 1.89 9.12
CA ARG A 397 27.19 3.25 8.55
C ARG A 397 26.14 3.46 7.45
N LEU A 398 25.95 2.48 6.57
CA LEU A 398 24.87 2.53 5.57
C LEU A 398 23.50 2.51 6.23
N ASN A 399 23.27 1.59 7.18
CA ASN A 399 21.98 1.49 7.87
C ASN A 399 21.66 2.77 8.64
N TYR A 400 22.65 3.37 9.30
CA TYR A 400 22.47 4.66 9.98
C TYR A 400 22.12 5.78 8.99
N ALA A 401 22.84 5.89 7.87
CA ALA A 401 22.58 6.93 6.88
C ALA A 401 21.19 6.80 6.24
N ILE A 402 20.78 5.62 5.80
CA ILE A 402 19.47 5.43 5.13
C ILE A 402 18.29 5.62 6.09
N THR A 403 18.50 5.48 7.40
CA THR A 403 17.44 5.66 8.41
C THR A 403 17.35 7.10 8.91
N HIS A 404 18.48 7.80 9.05
CA HIS A 404 18.53 9.12 9.70
C HIS A 404 18.81 10.31 8.76
N CYS A 405 19.30 10.09 7.53
CA CYS A 405 19.69 11.18 6.61
C CYS A 405 18.62 11.54 5.56
N SER A 406 17.43 10.93 5.61
CA SER A 406 16.30 11.20 4.69
C SER A 406 15.76 12.63 4.71
N SER A 407 16.30 13.51 5.56
CA SER A 407 15.80 14.87 5.83
C SER A 407 16.87 15.96 5.75
N ILE A 408 18.03 15.69 5.16
CA ILE A 408 19.10 16.71 5.02
C ILE A 408 19.62 16.70 3.58
N ASP A 409 18.88 17.37 2.70
CA ASP A 409 19.44 17.95 1.48
C ASP A 409 20.56 18.90 1.92
N THR A 410 21.80 18.40 1.93
CA THR A 410 22.96 19.25 2.12
C THR A 410 23.38 19.74 0.74
N ASP A 411 22.56 20.61 0.17
CA ASP A 411 22.95 21.45 -0.96
C ASP A 411 24.00 22.44 -0.44
N GLY A 412 25.25 22.19 -0.80
CA GLY A 412 26.38 23.10 -0.68
C GLY A 412 27.06 23.21 -2.02
#